data_AF-A0A4Q5WNN5-F1
#
_entry.id   AF-A0A4Q5WNN5-F1
#
_cell.length_a   1.000
_cell.length_b   1.000
_cell.length_c   1.000
_cell.angle_alpha   90.00
_cell.angle_beta   90.00
_cell.angle_gamma   90.00
#
_symmetry.space_group_name_H-M   'P 1'
#
loop_
_entity.id
_entity.type
_entity.pdbx_description
1 polymer ?
#
loop_
_entity_poly.entity_id
_entity_poly.type
_entity_poly.pdbx_seq_one_letter_code
_entity_poly.pdbx_strand_id
1 'polypeptide(L)'
;AIVAAQDASHVNRAWGQQPDQPQPPQLPAPQQQAPQVISRILVEGNQRIEARTVLSYLLVKPGDPFDQERIGLSVRALGATGLFADIQIEARGNDLVVRVLENPIINRIMFEGNNAVTTEKLQEETEAEPRQTFTLSRVEQDVQRILEVYRRAGRFAATVTPQYKVLEQNRADLIFSIDEGPSTGVKSINFLGNEAFPDDRLRREITTRQSRWWRFFEQADNYNPGQVEYDRSQLTEFYSNQGYADFRVISSVAELTPDRRDFYLTYTVDEGEKYTFGDLAVETQLEKLSGERLAAVLGIKKGDQFRAKSIQDAIDTLTFAAGIAGYANVQIRPREARDPVNHTIGITFQVDEGARVYIERIDIQGNTQTLDRVIRREIRVAEGDQYNPVQLDNAKSRIRALGFFKANTVSVEDEPGSTSDRAVVKVKVEEEATGELAFSAGFSSQDAFLFSVSAQQRNFRGRGQYLSARIQTTARQQDIEFRFTEPKFQDRNMALGFDLFLTQSDYYDIAGFENSIVGVGGRMLFPLSDLDQIGLRYNLRSDDLRLENSATSPYYTDCTTTAFFRSSLCEQQGSQLTSSFGYTLTMNRANDYINPTRGYELNFSQD
;
A
#
# COMPACT_ATOMS: atom_id res chain seq x y z
N ALA A 1 -3.30 12.19 63.05
CA ALA A 1 -2.77 13.22 63.95
C ALA A 1 -3.93 14.16 64.31
N ILE A 2 -4.42 14.07 65.56
CA ILE A 2 -4.48 15.16 66.57
C ILE A 2 -5.54 16.22 66.20
N VAL A 3 -6.79 16.15 66.68
CA VAL A 3 -7.32 16.48 68.04
C VAL A 3 -7.27 17.99 68.38
N ALA A 4 -8.44 18.59 68.59
CA ALA A 4 -8.84 19.52 69.68
C ALA A 4 -10.21 20.14 69.29
N ALA A 5 -11.35 19.93 69.95
CA ALA A 5 -11.76 20.08 71.36
C ALA A 5 -12.08 21.53 71.78
N GLN A 6 -13.15 21.66 72.59
CA GLN A 6 -13.54 22.75 73.51
C GLN A 6 -14.40 23.91 72.95
N ASP A 7 -15.39 24.46 73.67
CA ASP A 7 -16.08 24.06 74.89
C ASP A 7 -17.39 24.88 75.05
N ALA A 8 -18.24 24.45 75.97
CA ALA A 8 -19.56 24.96 76.30
C ALA A 8 -19.56 26.26 77.15
N SER A 9 -20.69 26.99 77.16
CA SER A 9 -21.32 27.47 78.42
C SER A 9 -22.66 28.23 78.24
N HIS A 10 -23.71 27.56 78.74
CA HIS A 10 -24.73 28.04 79.70
C HIS A 10 -25.38 29.44 79.60
N VAL A 11 -26.74 29.47 79.55
CA VAL A 11 -27.60 30.24 80.50
C VAL A 11 -28.95 29.51 80.71
N ASN A 12 -29.31 29.35 82.00
CA ASN A 12 -30.58 28.85 82.55
C ASN A 12 -31.65 29.96 82.65
N ARG A 13 -32.94 29.66 82.33
CA ARG A 13 -34.19 30.17 82.98
C ARG A 13 -35.32 29.18 82.63
N ALA A 14 -35.95 28.37 83.50
CA ALA A 14 -36.72 28.59 84.74
C ALA A 14 -38.25 28.82 84.52
N TRP A 15 -39.03 27.85 85.04
CA TRP A 15 -40.47 27.81 85.45
C TRP A 15 -41.62 27.80 84.42
N GLY A 16 -42.54 26.82 84.58
CA GLY A 16 -43.94 26.88 84.12
C GLY A 16 -44.61 25.51 83.87
N GLN A 17 -45.74 25.22 84.53
CA GLN A 17 -46.53 23.96 84.43
C GLN A 17 -47.54 23.94 83.24
N GLN A 18 -47.80 22.72 82.73
CA GLN A 18 -48.93 22.21 81.89
C GLN A 18 -49.04 22.71 80.43
N PRO A 19 -49.67 21.98 79.46
CA PRO A 19 -50.52 20.78 79.57
C PRO A 19 -50.15 19.61 78.61
N ASP A 20 -50.97 18.55 78.59
CA ASP A 20 -50.91 17.38 77.71
C ASP A 20 -50.51 17.69 76.25
N GLN A 21 -49.56 16.91 75.72
CA GLN A 21 -49.19 16.93 74.31
C GLN A 21 -50.33 16.39 73.44
N PRO A 22 -50.75 17.10 72.38
CA PRO A 22 -51.55 16.50 71.33
C PRO A 22 -50.70 15.47 70.58
N GLN A 23 -51.21 14.25 70.40
CA GLN A 23 -50.65 13.27 69.50
C GLN A 23 -50.45 13.89 68.10
N PRO A 24 -49.29 13.66 67.44
CA PRO A 24 -49.11 14.06 66.05
C PRO A 24 -50.12 13.31 65.16
N PRO A 25 -50.61 13.93 64.06
CA PRO A 25 -51.51 13.25 63.14
C PRO A 25 -50.84 11.98 62.61
N GLN A 26 -51.52 10.84 62.78
CA GLN A 26 -51.16 9.60 62.11
C GLN A 26 -51.31 9.83 60.61
N LEU A 27 -50.17 9.86 59.90
CA LEU A 27 -50.15 9.67 58.45
C LEU A 27 -50.84 8.32 58.16
N PRO A 28 -51.77 8.24 57.18
CA PRO A 28 -52.37 6.97 56.80
C PRO A 28 -51.27 5.99 56.42
N ALA A 29 -51.30 4.79 57.01
CA ALA A 29 -50.45 3.68 56.58
C ALA A 29 -50.69 3.43 55.07
N PRO A 30 -49.64 3.15 54.27
CA PRO A 30 -49.84 2.76 52.89
C PRO A 30 -50.71 1.51 52.88
N GLN A 31 -51.91 1.60 52.28
CA GLN A 31 -52.72 0.44 52.01
C GLN A 31 -51.93 -0.47 51.06
N GLN A 32 -51.47 -1.61 51.57
CA GLN A 32 -50.94 -2.68 50.74
C GLN A 32 -52.08 -3.18 49.85
N GLN A 33 -52.10 -2.69 48.62
CA GLN A 33 -52.90 -3.26 47.54
C GLN A 33 -52.49 -4.73 47.39
N ALA A 34 -53.47 -5.63 47.36
CA ALA A 34 -53.23 -7.05 47.07
C ALA A 34 -52.39 -7.16 45.78
N PRO A 35 -51.43 -8.11 45.69
CA PRO A 35 -50.60 -8.25 44.50
C PRO A 35 -51.50 -8.47 43.28
N GLN A 36 -51.64 -7.45 42.43
CA GLN A 36 -52.30 -7.58 41.14
C GLN A 36 -51.50 -8.56 40.31
N VAL A 37 -52.15 -9.64 39.87
CA VAL A 37 -51.52 -10.69 39.06
C VAL A 37 -51.89 -10.45 37.60
N ILE A 38 -50.91 -10.55 36.71
CA ILE A 38 -51.11 -10.36 35.28
C ILE A 38 -51.98 -11.50 34.74
N SER A 39 -53.19 -11.21 34.28
CA SER A 39 -54.13 -12.21 33.76
C SER A 39 -53.83 -12.59 32.31
N ARG A 40 -53.60 -11.59 31.45
CA ARG A 40 -53.18 -11.79 30.04
C ARG A 40 -52.33 -10.64 29.55
N ILE A 41 -51.50 -10.91 28.54
CA ILE A 41 -50.68 -9.92 27.84
C ILE A 41 -51.21 -9.79 26.41
N LEU A 42 -51.58 -8.58 26.00
CA LEU A 42 -52.09 -8.25 24.67
C LEU A 42 -51.02 -7.44 23.94
N VAL A 43 -50.69 -7.82 22.70
CA VAL A 43 -49.74 -7.10 21.85
C VAL A 43 -50.52 -6.37 20.76
N GLU A 44 -50.28 -5.07 20.61
CA GLU A 44 -50.92 -4.20 19.62
C GLU A 44 -49.85 -3.48 18.79
N GLY A 45 -50.11 -3.28 17.49
CA GLY A 45 -49.24 -2.49 16.60
C GLY A 45 -48.17 -3.28 15.84
N ASN A 46 -48.02 -4.58 16.12
CA ASN A 46 -47.17 -5.47 15.35
C ASN A 46 -47.80 -5.77 13.97
N GLN A 47 -47.00 -5.71 12.91
CA GLN A 47 -47.40 -5.94 11.53
C GLN A 47 -46.65 -7.13 10.92
N ARG A 48 -45.32 -7.09 10.93
CA ARG A 48 -44.47 -8.17 10.39
C ARG A 48 -43.98 -9.11 11.48
N ILE A 49 -43.80 -8.61 12.70
CA ILE A 49 -43.33 -9.41 13.83
C ILE A 49 -44.52 -10.10 14.49
N GLU A 50 -44.43 -11.41 14.68
CA GLU A 50 -45.50 -12.14 15.37
C GLU A 50 -45.59 -11.74 16.85
N ALA A 51 -46.81 -11.68 17.38
CA ALA A 51 -47.05 -11.35 18.79
C ALA A 51 -46.30 -12.30 19.75
N ARG A 52 -46.13 -13.58 19.37
CA ARG A 52 -45.37 -14.56 20.16
C ARG A 52 -43.90 -14.20 20.29
N THR A 53 -43.32 -13.59 19.25
CA THR A 53 -41.93 -13.11 19.27
C THR A 53 -41.80 -11.94 20.25
N VAL A 54 -42.75 -11.00 20.25
CA VAL A 54 -42.78 -9.90 21.25
C VAL A 54 -42.87 -10.45 22.66
N LEU A 55 -43.75 -11.42 22.91
CA LEU A 55 -43.91 -12.06 24.23
C LEU A 55 -42.65 -12.79 24.70
N SER A 56 -41.82 -13.30 23.79
CA SER A 56 -40.59 -14.03 24.14
C SER A 56 -39.50 -13.15 24.74
N TYR A 57 -39.52 -11.85 24.46
CA TYR A 57 -38.56 -10.87 24.99
C TYR A 57 -39.03 -10.19 26.29
N LEU A 58 -40.28 -10.42 26.69
CA LEU A 58 -40.80 -9.91 27.96
C LEU A 58 -40.26 -10.75 29.12
N LEU A 59 -39.87 -10.07 30.20
CA LEU A 59 -39.43 -10.70 31.45
C LEU A 59 -40.59 -11.00 32.41
N VAL A 60 -41.82 -10.77 31.95
CA VAL A 60 -43.09 -11.02 32.66
C VAL A 60 -43.97 -11.95 31.85
N LYS A 61 -44.68 -12.86 32.52
CA LYS A 61 -45.60 -13.83 31.93
C LYS A 61 -46.98 -13.72 32.57
N PRO A 62 -48.04 -14.18 31.87
CA PRO A 62 -49.35 -14.37 32.50
C PRO A 62 -49.21 -15.26 33.75
N GLY A 63 -49.71 -14.79 34.89
CA GLY A 63 -49.56 -15.42 36.21
C GLY A 63 -48.49 -14.80 37.12
N ASP A 64 -47.62 -13.93 36.60
CA ASP A 64 -46.64 -13.20 37.42
C ASP A 64 -47.29 -12.02 38.18
N PRO A 65 -46.75 -11.63 39.36
CA PRO A 65 -47.16 -10.41 40.04
C PRO A 65 -46.78 -9.17 39.21
N PHE A 66 -47.59 -8.12 39.33
CA PHE A 66 -47.33 -6.85 38.66
C PHE A 66 -46.10 -6.16 39.29
N ASP A 67 -44.97 -6.23 38.59
CA ASP A 67 -43.68 -5.70 38.99
C ASP A 67 -43.21 -4.63 38.00
N GLN A 68 -43.20 -3.37 38.43
CA GLN A 68 -42.80 -2.23 37.60
C GLN A 68 -41.34 -2.31 37.16
N GLU A 69 -40.44 -2.90 37.96
CA GLU A 69 -39.04 -3.02 37.60
C GLU A 69 -38.85 -4.01 36.45
N ARG A 70 -39.52 -5.18 36.54
CA ARG A 70 -39.52 -6.18 35.46
C ARG A 70 -40.19 -5.68 34.19
N ILE A 71 -41.25 -4.87 34.31
CA ILE A 71 -41.89 -4.23 33.15
C ILE A 71 -40.91 -3.25 32.50
N GLY A 72 -40.24 -2.40 33.28
CA GLY A 72 -39.22 -1.47 32.77
C GLY A 72 -38.00 -2.18 32.14
N LEU A 73 -37.58 -3.32 32.68
CA LEU A 73 -36.55 -4.16 32.08
C LEU A 73 -37.04 -4.83 30.78
N SER A 74 -38.32 -5.19 30.69
CA SER A 74 -38.92 -5.74 29.47
C SER A 74 -38.97 -4.72 28.33
N VAL A 75 -39.25 -3.45 28.63
CA VAL A 75 -39.14 -2.34 27.65
C VAL A 75 -37.71 -2.23 27.13
N ARG A 76 -36.71 -2.27 28.02
CA ARG A 76 -35.29 -2.25 27.64
C ARG A 76 -34.87 -3.46 26.81
N ALA A 77 -35.34 -4.66 27.17
CA ALA A 77 -35.07 -5.89 26.44
C ALA A 77 -35.65 -5.82 25.01
N LEU A 78 -36.89 -5.35 24.86
CA LEU A 78 -37.51 -5.13 23.56
C LEU A 78 -36.77 -4.06 22.75
N GLY A 79 -36.35 -2.95 23.37
CA GLY A 79 -35.58 -1.90 22.71
C GLY A 79 -34.21 -2.40 22.22
N ALA A 80 -33.54 -3.24 23.01
CA ALA A 80 -32.25 -3.83 22.64
C ALA A 80 -32.31 -4.75 21.41
N THR A 81 -33.50 -5.24 21.04
CA THR A 81 -33.68 -6.04 19.80
C THR A 81 -33.55 -5.21 18.52
N GLY A 82 -33.74 -3.88 18.60
CA GLY A 82 -33.77 -3.00 17.43
C GLY A 82 -34.95 -3.23 16.48
N LEU A 83 -35.95 -4.05 16.87
CA LEU A 83 -37.12 -4.35 16.04
C LEU A 83 -38.21 -3.27 16.12
N PHE A 84 -38.20 -2.44 17.16
CA PHE A 84 -39.27 -1.49 17.45
C PHE A 84 -38.73 -0.06 17.63
N ALA A 85 -39.41 0.91 17.03
CA ALA A 85 -39.15 2.34 17.13
C ALA A 85 -39.71 2.94 18.43
N ASP A 86 -40.87 2.48 18.86
CA ASP A 86 -41.53 2.90 20.10
C ASP A 86 -42.18 1.68 20.79
N ILE A 87 -42.09 1.64 22.11
CA ILE A 87 -42.58 0.54 22.95
C ILE A 87 -43.26 1.15 24.17
N GLN A 88 -44.56 0.91 24.31
CA GLN A 88 -45.36 1.36 25.44
C GLN A 88 -46.04 0.16 26.08
N ILE A 89 -45.89 0.03 27.39
CA ILE A 89 -46.52 -1.04 28.16
C ILE A 89 -47.46 -0.40 29.18
N GLU A 90 -48.76 -0.62 29.01
CA GLU A 90 -49.81 -0.06 29.84
C GLU A 90 -50.56 -1.17 30.59
N ALA A 91 -50.90 -0.92 31.85
CA ALA A 91 -51.78 -1.79 32.61
C ALA A 91 -53.25 -1.36 32.39
N ARG A 92 -54.09 -2.30 31.93
CA ARG A 92 -55.53 -2.09 31.79
C ARG A 92 -56.26 -3.09 32.68
N GLY A 93 -56.53 -2.71 33.93
CA GLY A 93 -57.09 -3.63 34.94
C GLY A 93 -56.05 -4.67 35.35
N ASN A 94 -56.34 -5.96 35.10
CA ASN A 94 -55.38 -7.07 35.30
C ASN A 94 -54.65 -7.49 34.01
N ASP A 95 -54.84 -6.77 32.90
CA ASP A 95 -54.21 -7.07 31.62
C ASP A 95 -53.03 -6.13 31.34
N LEU A 96 -51.99 -6.66 30.71
CA LEU A 96 -50.86 -5.87 30.22
C LEU A 96 -51.01 -5.66 28.72
N VAL A 97 -51.09 -4.41 28.26
CA VAL A 97 -51.16 -4.05 26.84
C VAL A 97 -49.80 -3.54 26.40
N VAL A 98 -49.16 -4.24 25.48
CA VAL A 98 -47.87 -3.90 24.88
C VAL A 98 -48.13 -3.31 23.50
N ARG A 99 -48.06 -1.99 23.39
CA ARG A 99 -48.13 -1.28 22.11
C ARG A 99 -46.72 -1.15 21.54
N VAL A 100 -46.53 -1.62 20.32
CA VAL A 100 -45.24 -1.54 19.62
C VAL A 100 -45.40 -0.85 18.27
N LEU A 101 -44.43 -0.01 17.93
CA LEU A 101 -44.24 0.52 16.58
C LEU A 101 -43.01 -0.16 15.99
N GLU A 102 -43.16 -0.94 14.92
CA GLU A 102 -42.03 -1.64 14.28
C GLU A 102 -41.08 -0.67 13.55
N ASN A 103 -39.77 -0.90 13.70
CA ASN A 103 -38.77 -0.20 12.89
C ASN A 103 -38.91 -0.61 11.41
N PRO A 104 -38.80 0.34 10.47
CA PRO A 104 -38.88 0.00 9.06
C PRO A 104 -37.65 -0.80 8.60
N ILE A 105 -37.79 -1.53 7.49
CA ILE A 105 -36.66 -2.23 6.85
C ILE A 105 -36.01 -1.31 5.81
N ILE A 106 -34.68 -1.21 5.83
CA ILE A 106 -33.90 -0.43 4.86
C ILE A 106 -34.08 -1.06 3.48
N ASN A 107 -34.64 -0.32 2.53
CA ASN A 107 -34.83 -0.78 1.16
C ASN A 107 -33.57 -0.55 0.32
N ARG A 108 -32.99 0.66 0.41
CA ARG A 108 -31.70 1.04 -0.19
C ARG A 108 -31.08 2.20 0.58
N ILE A 109 -29.79 2.39 0.33
CA ILE A 109 -28.97 3.47 0.88
C ILE A 109 -28.46 4.31 -0.28
N MET A 110 -28.56 5.62 -0.15
CA MET A 110 -28.10 6.57 -1.14
C MET A 110 -27.16 7.57 -0.48
N PHE A 111 -26.09 7.91 -1.18
CA PHE A 111 -25.16 8.96 -0.78
C PHE A 111 -25.27 10.08 -1.82
N GLU A 112 -25.48 11.31 -1.36
CA GLU A 112 -25.61 12.48 -2.22
C GLU A 112 -24.58 13.53 -1.82
N GLY A 113 -23.91 14.14 -2.80
CA GLY A 113 -22.89 15.16 -2.56
C GLY A 113 -21.46 14.64 -2.38
N ASN A 114 -21.24 13.32 -2.47
CA ASN A 114 -19.92 12.70 -2.38
C ASN A 114 -19.19 12.72 -3.74
N ASN A 115 -18.40 13.77 -3.98
CA ASN A 115 -17.56 13.91 -5.18
C ASN A 115 -16.09 13.55 -4.92
N ALA A 116 -15.59 13.79 -3.71
CA ALA A 116 -14.22 13.51 -3.31
C ALA A 116 -14.01 12.08 -2.79
N VAL A 117 -15.07 11.42 -2.31
CA VAL A 117 -15.03 10.03 -1.84
C VAL A 117 -16.03 9.20 -2.64
N THR A 118 -15.57 8.08 -3.18
CA THR A 118 -16.40 7.17 -3.97
C THR A 118 -17.49 6.52 -3.11
N THR A 119 -18.65 6.28 -3.72
CA THR A 119 -19.80 5.67 -3.04
C THR A 119 -19.48 4.28 -2.50
N GLU A 120 -18.68 3.50 -3.22
CA GLU A 120 -18.25 2.16 -2.82
C GLU A 120 -17.49 2.20 -1.49
N LYS A 121 -16.57 3.17 -1.34
CA LYS A 121 -15.79 3.33 -0.12
C LYS A 121 -16.64 3.74 1.09
N LEU A 122 -17.66 4.58 0.87
CA LEU A 122 -18.60 4.95 1.93
C LEU A 122 -19.43 3.73 2.33
N GLN A 123 -19.88 2.94 1.37
CA GLN A 123 -20.69 1.76 1.62
C GLN A 123 -19.93 0.65 2.36
N GLU A 124 -18.63 0.47 2.09
CA GLU A 124 -17.75 -0.48 2.80
C GLU A 124 -17.58 -0.15 4.29
N GLU A 125 -17.67 1.12 4.67
CA GLU A 125 -17.42 1.59 6.03
C GLU A 125 -18.72 1.72 6.86
N THR A 126 -19.87 1.89 6.21
CA THR A 126 -21.18 1.95 6.88
C THR A 126 -21.69 0.57 7.31
N GLU A 127 -22.35 0.49 8.47
CA GLU A 127 -23.01 -0.72 8.95
C GLU A 127 -24.36 -0.97 8.31
N ALA A 128 -25.10 0.10 7.99
CA ALA A 128 -26.40 -0.04 7.36
C ALA A 128 -26.26 -0.75 6.01
N GLU A 129 -27.11 -1.76 5.80
CA GLU A 129 -27.22 -2.46 4.53
C GLU A 129 -28.68 -2.61 4.12
N PRO A 130 -28.96 -2.73 2.80
CA PRO A 130 -30.27 -3.12 2.31
C PRO A 130 -30.76 -4.42 2.97
N ARG A 131 -32.04 -4.43 3.36
CA ARG A 131 -32.78 -5.52 4.05
C ARG A 131 -32.52 -5.65 5.55
N GLN A 132 -31.72 -4.77 6.16
CA GLN A 132 -31.60 -4.69 7.62
C GLN A 132 -32.68 -3.79 8.25
N THR A 133 -32.87 -3.89 9.57
CA THR A 133 -33.77 -3.00 10.32
C THR A 133 -33.17 -1.60 10.44
N PHE A 134 -33.99 -0.58 10.23
CA PHE A 134 -33.62 0.82 10.42
C PHE A 134 -33.64 1.15 11.91
N THR A 135 -32.55 1.66 12.46
CA THR A 135 -32.49 2.19 13.84
C THR A 135 -31.76 3.51 13.85
N LEU A 136 -32.20 4.46 14.69
CA LEU A 136 -31.57 5.77 14.78
C LEU A 136 -30.11 5.67 15.24
N SER A 137 -29.83 4.78 16.20
CA SER A 137 -28.46 4.55 16.71
C SER A 137 -27.50 4.09 15.62
N ARG A 138 -27.93 3.18 14.72
CA ARG A 138 -27.10 2.73 13.60
C ARG A 138 -26.84 3.87 12.62
N VAL A 139 -27.87 4.64 12.28
CA VAL A 139 -27.73 5.80 11.38
C VAL A 139 -26.76 6.84 11.97
N GLU A 140 -26.84 7.12 13.26
CA GLU A 140 -25.91 8.03 13.93
C GLU A 140 -24.47 7.51 13.94
N GLN A 141 -24.28 6.20 14.15
CA GLN A 141 -22.97 5.56 14.04
C GLN A 141 -22.42 5.65 12.61
N ASP A 142 -23.24 5.39 11.61
CA ASP A 142 -22.86 5.51 10.20
C ASP A 142 -22.49 6.94 9.83
N VAL A 143 -23.23 7.94 10.33
CA VAL A 143 -22.86 9.36 10.20
C VAL A 143 -21.45 9.60 10.75
N GLN A 144 -21.11 9.07 11.93
CA GLN A 144 -19.77 9.23 12.48
C GLN A 144 -18.70 8.52 11.64
N ARG A 145 -18.97 7.30 11.15
CA ARG A 145 -18.04 6.57 10.28
C ARG A 145 -17.79 7.29 8.96
N ILE A 146 -18.85 7.79 8.32
CA ILE A 146 -18.76 8.61 7.10
C ILE A 146 -17.91 9.87 7.39
N LEU A 147 -18.19 10.58 8.49
CA LEU A 147 -17.39 11.74 8.90
C LEU A 147 -15.92 11.37 9.14
N GLU A 148 -15.62 10.21 9.71
CA GLU A 148 -14.25 9.71 9.87
C GLU A 148 -13.56 9.44 8.53
N VAL A 149 -14.27 8.87 7.55
CA VAL A 149 -13.74 8.68 6.19
C VAL A 149 -13.36 10.03 5.56
N TYR A 150 -14.21 11.05 5.70
CA TYR A 150 -13.90 12.40 5.22
C TYR A 150 -12.75 13.05 5.99
N ARG A 151 -12.65 12.87 7.31
CA ARG A 151 -11.51 13.34 8.11
C ARG A 151 -10.20 12.70 7.65
N ARG A 152 -10.18 11.39 7.37
CA ARG A 152 -9.00 10.69 6.82
C ARG A 152 -8.64 11.17 5.42
N ALA A 153 -9.62 11.64 4.64
CA ALA A 153 -9.42 12.26 3.33
C ALA A 153 -8.99 13.75 3.44
N GLY A 154 -8.79 14.28 4.64
CA GLY A 154 -8.39 15.67 4.87
C GLY A 154 -9.54 16.68 4.85
N ARG A 155 -10.80 16.26 5.01
CA ARG A 155 -11.99 17.14 4.95
C ARG A 155 -12.68 17.22 6.31
N PHE A 156 -12.19 18.10 7.17
CA PHE A 156 -12.69 18.23 8.56
C PHE A 156 -13.92 19.12 8.66
N ALA A 157 -14.18 19.94 7.64
CA ALA A 157 -15.38 20.76 7.53
C ALA A 157 -16.60 19.98 6.99
N ALA A 158 -16.44 18.69 6.64
CA ALA A 158 -17.52 17.88 6.10
C ALA A 158 -18.69 17.75 7.09
N THR A 159 -19.91 17.81 6.57
CA THR A 159 -21.14 17.58 7.34
C THR A 159 -22.00 16.54 6.63
N VAL A 160 -22.62 15.67 7.42
CA VAL A 160 -23.45 14.57 6.91
C VAL A 160 -24.81 14.69 7.58
N THR A 161 -25.85 14.87 6.78
CA THR A 161 -27.23 14.98 7.25
C THR A 161 -27.99 13.73 6.81
N PRO A 162 -28.35 12.82 7.75
CA PRO A 162 -29.16 11.65 7.41
C PRO A 162 -30.61 12.09 7.17
N GLN A 163 -31.18 11.63 6.08
CA GLN A 163 -32.60 11.78 5.74
C GLN A 163 -33.16 10.39 5.46
N TYR A 164 -34.43 10.16 5.78
CA TYR A 164 -35.10 8.91 5.42
C TYR A 164 -36.50 9.17 4.91
N LYS A 165 -36.94 8.33 3.98
CA LYS A 165 -38.28 8.37 3.41
C LYS A 165 -38.96 7.03 3.63
N VAL A 166 -40.04 7.03 4.41
CA VAL A 166 -40.86 5.83 4.62
C VAL A 166 -41.63 5.50 3.34
N LEU A 167 -41.65 4.22 3.00
CA LEU A 167 -42.31 3.63 1.85
C LEU A 167 -43.43 2.67 2.29
N GLU A 168 -44.20 2.21 1.33
CA GLU A 168 -45.18 1.14 1.55
C GLU A 168 -44.52 -0.12 2.14
N GLN A 169 -45.30 -0.86 2.94
CA GLN A 169 -44.89 -2.10 3.62
C GLN A 169 -43.84 -1.90 4.73
N ASN A 170 -43.87 -0.74 5.42
CA ASN A 170 -42.95 -0.38 6.50
C ASN A 170 -41.47 -0.51 6.08
N ARG A 171 -41.13 0.07 4.92
CA ARG A 171 -39.77 0.15 4.41
C ARG A 171 -39.28 1.60 4.44
N ALA A 172 -37.97 1.81 4.42
CA ALA A 172 -37.39 3.15 4.35
C ALA A 172 -36.23 3.21 3.34
N ASP A 173 -36.21 4.27 2.53
CA ASP A 173 -35.02 4.66 1.78
C ASP A 173 -34.18 5.59 2.68
N LEU A 174 -32.91 5.27 2.90
CA LEU A 174 -31.97 6.05 3.71
C LEU A 174 -31.06 6.86 2.78
N ILE A 175 -31.02 8.17 2.96
CA ILE A 175 -30.26 9.11 2.14
C ILE A 175 -29.29 9.86 3.06
N PHE A 176 -27.99 9.69 2.84
CA PHE A 176 -26.96 10.50 3.48
C PHE A 176 -26.64 11.69 2.56
N SER A 177 -27.14 12.88 2.92
CA SER A 177 -26.81 14.12 2.23
C SER A 177 -25.52 14.68 2.81
N ILE A 178 -24.49 14.77 1.98
CA ILE A 178 -23.12 15.11 2.38
C ILE A 178 -22.74 16.46 1.78
N ASP A 179 -22.33 17.38 2.65
CA ASP A 179 -21.55 18.55 2.24
C ASP A 179 -20.10 18.29 2.63
N GLU A 180 -19.24 18.10 1.63
CA GLU A 180 -17.83 17.73 1.83
C GLU A 180 -16.98 18.87 2.40
N GLY A 181 -17.45 20.13 2.28
CA GLY A 181 -16.67 21.31 2.62
C GLY A 181 -15.36 21.45 1.81
N PRO A 182 -14.54 22.47 2.13
CA PRO A 182 -13.20 22.61 1.54
C PRO A 182 -12.23 21.54 2.08
N SER A 183 -11.15 21.28 1.32
CA SER A 183 -10.02 20.50 1.85
C SER A 183 -9.36 21.25 3.00
N THR A 184 -9.02 20.53 4.06
CA THR A 184 -8.34 21.08 5.24
C THR A 184 -6.84 20.86 5.12
N GLY A 185 -6.14 21.90 4.69
CA GLY A 185 -4.69 21.86 4.47
C GLY A 185 -3.89 22.06 5.75
N VAL A 186 -2.58 21.85 5.68
CA VAL A 186 -1.64 22.21 6.74
C VAL A 186 -1.05 23.59 6.44
N LYS A 187 -1.39 24.61 7.23
CA LYS A 187 -0.90 25.97 6.99
C LYS A 187 0.53 26.18 7.46
N SER A 188 0.89 25.63 8.61
CA SER A 188 2.27 25.66 9.10
C SER A 188 2.61 24.43 9.94
N ILE A 189 3.90 24.17 10.01
CA ILE A 189 4.52 23.05 10.73
C ILE A 189 5.67 23.66 11.50
N ASN A 190 5.64 23.54 12.81
CA ASN A 190 6.61 24.12 13.73
C ASN A 190 7.25 23.01 14.54
N PHE A 191 8.53 23.18 14.85
CA PHE A 191 9.27 22.29 15.74
C PHE A 191 9.68 23.06 16.98
N LEU A 192 9.55 22.42 18.15
CA LEU A 192 9.94 22.96 19.44
C LEU A 192 10.93 21.99 20.09
N GLY A 193 12.04 22.53 20.61
CA GLY A 193 13.08 21.73 21.25
C GLY A 193 14.18 21.22 20.31
N ASN A 194 14.10 21.52 19.01
CA ASN A 194 15.19 21.29 18.08
C ASN A 194 16.22 22.43 18.15
N GLU A 195 17.47 22.08 18.44
CA GLU A 195 18.60 23.01 18.52
C GLU A 195 19.68 22.68 17.49
N ALA A 196 19.91 21.39 17.24
CA ALA A 196 20.93 20.93 16.31
C ALA A 196 20.52 21.06 14.84
N PHE A 197 19.23 20.92 14.52
CA PHE A 197 18.72 21.04 13.16
C PHE A 197 17.64 22.11 13.04
N PRO A 198 17.71 22.98 12.00
CA PRO A 198 16.67 23.97 11.78
C PRO A 198 15.36 23.32 11.28
N ASP A 199 14.23 23.95 11.56
CA ASP A 199 12.88 23.50 11.15
C ASP A 199 12.81 23.15 9.66
N ASP A 200 13.46 23.94 8.80
CA ASP A 200 13.53 23.71 7.35
C ASP A 200 14.12 22.35 6.98
N ARG A 201 15.07 21.84 7.77
CA ARG A 201 15.64 20.51 7.57
C ARG A 201 14.64 19.44 7.98
N LEU A 202 14.05 19.57 9.16
CA LEU A 202 13.09 18.59 9.69
C LEU A 202 11.83 18.49 8.82
N ARG A 203 11.35 19.63 8.28
CA ARG A 203 10.26 19.68 7.31
C ARG A 203 10.52 18.92 6.00
N ARG A 204 11.78 18.62 5.66
CA ARG A 204 12.12 17.84 4.46
C ARG A 204 12.11 16.33 4.71
N GLU A 205 12.30 15.91 5.96
CA GLU A 205 12.35 14.50 6.36
C GLU A 205 10.95 13.92 6.61
N ILE A 206 9.98 14.78 6.95
CA ILE A 206 8.58 14.39 7.10
C ILE A 206 7.85 14.36 5.76
N THR A 207 6.78 13.57 5.70
CA THR A 207 5.92 13.45 4.52
C THR A 207 4.92 14.59 4.46
N THR A 208 4.35 15.02 5.60
CA THR A 208 3.39 16.12 5.64
C THR A 208 4.00 17.43 5.14
N ARG A 209 3.32 18.11 4.22
CA ARG A 209 3.76 19.39 3.65
C ARG A 209 2.84 20.54 4.01
N GLN A 210 3.41 21.73 4.09
CA GLN A 210 2.65 22.97 4.21
C GLN A 210 1.96 23.29 2.87
N SER A 211 0.67 23.63 2.92
CA SER A 211 -0.11 24.14 1.80
C SER A 211 0.48 25.45 1.30
N ARG A 212 0.70 25.53 -0.03
CA ARG A 212 1.23 26.72 -0.70
C ARG A 212 0.41 27.02 -1.94
N TRP A 213 0.13 28.30 -2.19
CA TRP A 213 -0.75 28.73 -3.27
C TRP A 213 -0.30 28.31 -4.69
N TRP A 214 0.97 27.96 -4.88
CA TRP A 214 1.52 27.48 -6.15
C TRP A 214 1.60 25.95 -6.30
N ARG A 215 1.24 25.14 -5.29
CA ARG A 215 1.39 23.67 -5.30
C ARG A 215 0.09 22.91 -5.56
N PHE A 216 -0.74 23.39 -6.49
CA PHE A 216 -2.09 22.88 -6.75
C PHE A 216 -2.19 21.45 -7.32
N PHE A 217 -1.08 20.83 -7.74
CA PHE A 217 -1.04 19.43 -8.21
C PHE A 217 -0.55 18.43 -7.16
N GLU A 218 0.00 18.87 -6.03
CA GLU A 218 0.48 17.98 -4.97
C GLU A 218 -0.61 17.79 -3.89
N GLN A 219 -1.09 16.56 -3.67
CA GLN A 219 -2.08 16.24 -2.63
C GLN A 219 -1.45 15.97 -1.24
N ALA A 220 -0.15 16.24 -1.07
CA ALA A 220 0.61 15.93 0.15
C ALA A 220 0.44 16.98 1.27
N ASP A 221 -0.47 17.94 1.10
CA ASP A 221 -0.73 19.04 2.03
C ASP A 221 -2.04 18.89 2.83
N ASN A 222 -2.83 17.85 2.53
CA ASN A 222 -4.02 17.50 3.31
C ASN A 222 -3.64 16.88 4.65
N TYR A 223 -4.22 17.39 5.75
CA TYR A 223 -3.94 16.84 7.08
C TYR A 223 -4.50 15.41 7.24
N ASN A 224 -3.65 14.48 7.66
CA ASN A 224 -4.02 13.11 7.98
C ASN A 224 -3.36 12.66 9.30
N PRO A 225 -4.13 12.25 10.33
CA PRO A 225 -3.57 11.79 11.60
C PRO A 225 -2.57 10.62 11.47
N GLY A 226 -2.82 9.69 10.54
CA GLY A 226 -1.92 8.56 10.29
C GLY A 226 -0.60 8.99 9.66
N GLN A 227 -0.60 10.06 8.84
CA GLN A 227 0.63 10.63 8.30
C GLN A 227 1.44 11.35 9.39
N VAL A 228 0.80 12.00 10.36
CA VAL A 228 1.50 12.61 11.50
C VAL A 228 2.22 11.57 12.35
N GLU A 229 1.61 10.40 12.56
CA GLU A 229 2.30 9.32 13.28
C GLU A 229 3.48 8.76 12.48
N TYR A 230 3.32 8.64 11.16
CA TYR A 230 4.41 8.28 10.27
C TYR A 230 5.54 9.32 10.28
N ASP A 231 5.22 10.61 10.29
CA ASP A 231 6.21 11.68 10.38
C ASP A 231 7.04 11.59 11.68
N ARG A 232 6.43 11.18 12.80
CA ARG A 232 7.16 10.96 14.07
C ARG A 232 8.21 9.86 13.93
N SER A 233 7.87 8.76 13.24
CA SER A 233 8.83 7.67 13.01
C SER A 233 9.94 8.12 12.05
N GLN A 234 9.63 8.90 11.02
CA GLN A 234 10.62 9.47 10.10
C GLN A 234 11.59 10.43 10.79
N LEU A 235 11.09 11.30 11.69
CA LEU A 235 11.96 12.15 12.51
C LEU A 235 12.86 11.31 13.41
N THR A 236 12.29 10.29 14.06
CA THR A 236 13.05 9.40 14.94
C THR A 236 14.15 8.67 14.18
N GLU A 237 13.84 8.15 12.99
CA GLU A 237 14.80 7.51 12.10
C GLU A 237 15.89 8.50 11.65
N PHE A 238 15.52 9.72 11.24
CA PHE A 238 16.46 10.75 10.83
C PHE A 238 17.46 11.06 11.95
N TYR A 239 16.99 11.41 13.14
CA TYR A 239 17.85 11.76 14.28
C TYR A 239 18.72 10.58 14.74
N SER A 240 18.15 9.38 14.82
CA SER A 240 18.90 8.17 15.17
C SER A 240 20.02 7.85 14.17
N ASN A 241 19.80 8.20 12.90
CA ASN A 241 20.81 8.10 11.83
C ASN A 241 21.80 9.29 11.80
N GLN A 242 21.58 10.32 12.60
CA GLN A 242 22.52 11.41 12.87
C GLN A 242 23.22 11.27 14.23
N GLY A 243 23.14 10.10 14.87
CA GLY A 243 23.80 9.80 16.14
C GLY A 243 23.01 10.11 17.41
N TYR A 244 21.79 10.62 17.30
CA TYR A 244 20.96 10.96 18.46
C TYR A 244 20.15 9.75 18.91
N ALA A 245 20.77 8.86 19.69
CA ALA A 245 20.18 7.58 20.08
C ALA A 245 19.04 7.68 21.12
N ASP A 246 18.95 8.82 21.82
CA ASP A 246 17.93 9.10 22.82
C ASP A 246 16.87 10.08 22.31
N PHE A 247 16.86 10.37 20.99
CA PHE A 247 15.87 11.24 20.38
C PHE A 247 14.46 10.71 20.61
N ARG A 248 13.55 11.62 20.96
CA ARG A 248 12.13 11.30 21.09
C ARG A 248 11.25 12.49 20.72
N VAL A 249 10.12 12.18 20.10
CA VAL A 249 9.05 13.17 19.89
C VAL A 249 8.13 13.15 21.12
N ILE A 250 8.25 14.16 21.98
CA ILE A 250 7.45 14.30 23.21
C ILE A 250 5.96 14.42 22.87
N SER A 251 5.61 15.25 21.89
CA SER A 251 4.22 15.47 21.48
C SER A 251 4.11 15.95 20.03
N SER A 252 2.96 15.70 19.42
CA SER A 252 2.59 16.17 18.09
C SER A 252 1.16 16.69 18.16
N VAL A 253 1.01 18.02 18.26
CA VAL A 253 -0.28 18.67 18.42
C VAL A 253 -0.72 19.25 17.07
N ALA A 254 -1.94 18.94 16.67
CA ALA A 254 -2.58 19.50 15.47
C ALA A 254 -3.77 20.37 15.90
N GLU A 255 -3.67 21.66 15.65
CA GLU A 255 -4.71 22.63 15.99
C GLU A 255 -5.48 23.06 14.75
N LEU A 256 -6.80 22.84 14.75
CA LEU A 256 -7.67 23.27 13.66
C LEU A 256 -8.02 24.75 13.83
N THR A 257 -7.95 25.51 12.74
CA THR A 257 -8.39 26.91 12.73
C THR A 257 -9.89 27.04 13.04
N PRO A 258 -10.33 28.17 13.63
CA PRO A 258 -11.76 28.37 13.94
C PRO A 258 -12.70 28.26 12.73
N ASP A 259 -12.20 28.56 11.53
CA ASP A 259 -12.94 28.45 10.26
C ASP A 259 -12.91 27.02 9.67
N ARG A 260 -12.26 26.07 10.34
CA ARG A 260 -12.10 24.66 9.96
C ARG A 260 -11.40 24.43 8.60
N ARG A 261 -10.59 25.39 8.16
CA ARG A 261 -9.91 25.35 6.86
C ARG A 261 -8.48 24.86 6.91
N ASP A 262 -7.76 25.10 8.00
CA ASP A 262 -6.33 24.84 8.07
C ASP A 262 -5.94 24.21 9.42
N PHE A 263 -4.87 23.41 9.41
CA PHE A 263 -4.20 22.93 10.62
C PHE A 263 -2.86 23.64 10.87
N TYR A 264 -2.58 23.88 12.14
CA TYR A 264 -1.25 24.18 12.66
C TYR A 264 -0.68 22.93 13.33
N LEU A 265 0.44 22.44 12.81
CA LEU A 265 1.15 21.29 13.36
C LEU A 265 2.33 21.75 14.20
N THR A 266 2.42 21.27 15.43
CA THR A 266 3.55 21.54 16.32
C THR A 266 4.10 20.24 16.86
N TYR A 267 5.36 19.94 16.51
CA TYR A 267 6.11 18.80 17.03
C TYR A 267 7.03 19.28 18.16
N THR A 268 6.83 18.76 19.36
CA THR A 268 7.77 18.98 20.47
C THR A 268 8.73 17.80 20.52
N VAL A 269 10.02 18.07 20.36
CA VAL A 269 11.08 17.06 20.29
C VAL A 269 12.07 17.26 21.43
N ASP A 270 12.70 16.16 21.83
CA ASP A 270 13.86 16.12 22.71
C ASP A 270 14.97 15.45 21.91
N GLU A 271 15.98 16.23 21.51
CA GLU A 271 17.03 15.76 20.63
C GLU A 271 17.89 14.67 21.28
N GLY A 272 18.13 14.79 22.59
CA GLY A 272 19.11 13.98 23.29
C GLY A 272 20.55 14.29 22.86
N GLU A 273 21.48 13.47 23.34
CA GLU A 273 22.91 13.63 23.06
C GLU A 273 23.37 12.78 21.87
N LYS A 274 24.49 13.17 21.25
CA LYS A 274 25.11 12.38 20.18
C LYS A 274 25.91 11.22 20.74
N TYR A 275 25.66 10.03 20.22
CA TYR A 275 26.41 8.82 20.52
C TYR A 275 27.33 8.41 19.37
N THR A 276 28.39 7.70 19.74
CA THR A 276 29.28 6.97 18.81
C THR A 276 29.20 5.47 19.08
N PHE A 277 29.61 4.65 18.12
CA PHE A 277 29.72 3.22 18.33
C PHE A 277 30.86 2.92 19.32
N GLY A 278 30.53 2.18 20.37
CA GLY A 278 31.48 1.67 21.37
C GLY A 278 32.13 0.37 20.90
N ASP A 279 32.30 -0.58 21.81
CA ASP A 279 32.83 -1.89 21.46
C ASP A 279 31.83 -2.70 20.62
N LEU A 280 32.33 -3.27 19.52
CA LEU A 280 31.56 -4.09 18.60
C LEU A 280 32.05 -5.53 18.69
N ALA A 281 31.14 -6.46 18.96
CA ALA A 281 31.45 -7.88 19.06
C ALA A 281 30.42 -8.71 18.29
N VAL A 282 30.87 -9.82 17.73
CA VAL A 282 29.99 -10.85 17.15
C VAL A 282 30.27 -12.15 17.88
N GLU A 283 29.26 -12.65 18.58
CA GLU A 283 29.31 -13.92 19.30
C GLU A 283 28.58 -14.98 18.47
N THR A 284 29.22 -16.10 18.18
CA THR A 284 28.60 -17.19 17.44
C THR A 284 29.06 -18.54 17.95
N GLN A 285 28.14 -19.51 17.92
CA GLN A 285 28.41 -20.91 18.23
C GLN A 285 28.52 -21.78 16.95
N LEU A 286 28.43 -21.16 15.78
CA LEU A 286 28.39 -21.84 14.48
C LEU A 286 29.81 -22.27 14.05
N GLU A 287 30.04 -23.57 13.86
CA GLU A 287 31.38 -24.13 13.57
C GLU A 287 32.08 -23.54 12.34
N LYS A 288 31.33 -23.17 11.29
CA LYS A 288 31.91 -22.64 10.04
C LYS A 288 32.11 -21.12 10.06
N LEU A 289 31.66 -20.43 11.10
CA LEU A 289 31.75 -18.97 11.22
C LEU A 289 32.61 -18.59 12.42
N SER A 290 33.46 -17.60 12.23
CA SER A 290 34.28 -17.02 13.30
C SER A 290 33.72 -15.64 13.63
N GLY A 291 33.44 -15.40 14.91
CA GLY A 291 32.99 -14.08 15.39
C GLY A 291 33.93 -12.95 14.99
N GLU A 292 35.25 -13.16 15.08
CA GLU A 292 36.26 -12.17 14.67
C GLU A 292 36.18 -11.85 13.16
N ARG A 293 36.03 -12.88 12.31
CA ARG A 293 35.90 -12.68 10.86
C ARG A 293 34.60 -11.99 10.50
N LEU A 294 33.50 -12.34 11.17
CA LEU A 294 32.21 -11.71 10.97
C LEU A 294 32.24 -10.24 11.39
N ALA A 295 32.85 -9.93 12.54
CA ALA A 295 33.06 -8.57 13.01
C ALA A 295 33.89 -7.73 12.03
N ALA A 296 34.88 -8.32 11.37
CA ALA A 296 35.73 -7.63 10.39
C ALA A 296 35.01 -7.25 9.08
N VAL A 297 33.91 -7.92 8.74
CA VAL A 297 33.10 -7.64 7.53
C VAL A 297 32.05 -6.57 7.80
N LEU A 298 31.76 -6.25 9.07
CA LEU A 298 30.81 -5.20 9.42
C LEU A 298 31.29 -3.84 8.88
N GLY A 299 30.37 -3.08 8.29
CA GLY A 299 30.62 -1.73 7.79
C GLY A 299 30.70 -0.65 8.89
N ILE A 300 30.71 -1.05 10.17
CA ILE A 300 30.74 -0.18 11.35
C ILE A 300 31.99 -0.46 12.18
N LYS A 301 32.61 0.59 12.71
CA LYS A 301 33.79 0.51 13.58
C LYS A 301 33.58 1.30 14.86
N LYS A 302 34.35 0.94 15.89
CA LYS A 302 34.43 1.73 17.13
C LYS A 302 34.85 3.16 16.82
N GLY A 303 34.14 4.11 17.40
CA GLY A 303 34.33 5.55 17.21
C GLY A 303 33.57 6.16 16.03
N ASP A 304 32.99 5.34 15.14
CA ASP A 304 32.09 5.86 14.11
C ASP A 304 30.85 6.49 14.76
N GLN A 305 30.26 7.50 14.12
CA GLN A 305 29.00 8.08 14.57
C GLN A 305 27.90 7.02 14.58
N PHE A 306 27.13 6.99 15.66
CA PHE A 306 26.02 6.04 15.78
C PHE A 306 25.01 6.26 14.67
N ARG A 307 24.57 5.17 14.03
CA ARG A 307 23.52 5.18 13.02
C ARG A 307 22.66 3.95 13.20
N ALA A 308 21.40 4.13 13.59
CA ALA A 308 20.48 3.01 13.80
C ALA A 308 20.36 2.10 12.57
N LYS A 309 20.30 2.69 11.36
CA LYS A 309 20.25 1.94 10.10
C LYS A 309 21.44 1.00 9.91
N SER A 310 22.64 1.38 10.40
CA SER A 310 23.83 0.54 10.25
C SER A 310 23.79 -0.72 11.11
N ILE A 311 22.93 -0.78 12.14
CA ILE A 311 22.67 -2.02 12.90
C ILE A 311 21.88 -3.00 12.02
N GLN A 312 20.86 -2.51 11.31
CA GLN A 312 20.09 -3.34 10.38
C GLN A 312 20.97 -3.80 9.22
N ASP A 313 21.75 -2.90 8.61
CA ASP A 313 22.70 -3.25 7.55
C ASP A 313 23.72 -4.32 8.02
N ALA A 314 24.15 -4.24 9.29
CA ALA A 314 25.02 -5.25 9.91
C ALA A 314 24.32 -6.60 10.07
N ILE A 315 23.06 -6.63 10.53
CA ILE A 315 22.26 -7.86 10.64
C ILE A 315 22.10 -8.52 9.25
N ASP A 316 21.79 -7.73 8.23
CA ASP A 316 21.62 -8.22 6.86
C ASP A 316 22.95 -8.77 6.31
N THR A 317 24.07 -8.07 6.55
CA THR A 317 25.42 -8.50 6.18
C THR A 317 25.80 -9.83 6.85
N LEU A 318 25.54 -9.96 8.14
CA LEU A 318 25.81 -11.18 8.91
C LEU A 318 24.91 -12.34 8.46
N THR A 319 23.63 -12.06 8.18
CA THR A 319 22.68 -13.04 7.62
C THR A 319 23.18 -13.57 6.27
N PHE A 320 23.63 -12.66 5.41
CA PHE A 320 24.17 -13.01 4.10
C PHE A 320 25.48 -13.81 4.20
N ALA A 321 26.39 -13.40 5.09
CA ALA A 321 27.64 -14.14 5.34
C ALA A 321 27.38 -15.56 5.85
N ALA A 322 26.40 -15.73 6.74
CA ALA A 322 25.97 -17.04 7.21
C ALA A 322 25.33 -17.88 6.08
N GLY A 323 24.52 -17.26 5.23
CA GLY A 323 23.94 -17.87 4.04
C GLY A 323 25.00 -18.42 3.08
N ILE A 324 26.07 -17.67 2.81
CA ILE A 324 27.21 -18.14 1.99
C ILE A 324 27.92 -19.33 2.63
N ALA A 325 28.07 -19.32 3.95
CA ALA A 325 28.66 -20.45 4.69
C ALA A 325 27.76 -21.71 4.73
N GLY A 326 26.55 -21.62 4.17
CA GLY A 326 25.59 -22.72 4.04
C GLY A 326 24.57 -22.80 5.19
N TYR A 327 24.47 -21.77 6.03
CA TYR A 327 23.43 -21.69 7.04
C TYR A 327 22.16 -21.05 6.46
N ALA A 328 21.14 -21.87 6.32
CA ALA A 328 19.82 -21.49 5.82
C ALA A 328 19.06 -20.54 6.75
N ASN A 329 19.14 -20.79 8.05
CA ASN A 329 18.37 -20.09 9.06
C ASN A 329 19.32 -19.69 10.19
N VAL A 330 19.49 -18.39 10.39
CA VAL A 330 20.27 -17.84 11.50
C VAL A 330 19.44 -16.80 12.21
N GLN A 331 19.50 -16.82 13.54
CA GLN A 331 18.89 -15.79 14.35
C GLN A 331 19.99 -14.86 14.85
N ILE A 332 19.90 -13.59 14.47
CA ILE A 332 20.85 -12.56 14.89
C ILE A 332 20.14 -11.62 15.83
N ARG A 333 20.62 -11.56 17.07
CA ARG A 333 20.05 -10.71 18.12
C ARG A 333 21.07 -9.65 18.52
N PRO A 334 20.89 -8.36 18.13
CA PRO A 334 21.75 -7.30 18.62
C PRO A 334 21.45 -7.05 20.11
N ARG A 335 22.51 -6.99 20.92
CA ARG A 335 22.44 -6.51 22.31
C ARG A 335 23.14 -5.17 22.38
N GLU A 336 22.37 -4.12 22.64
CA GLU A 336 22.89 -2.77 22.85
C GLU A 336 23.33 -2.58 24.31
N ALA A 337 24.56 -2.11 24.48
CA ALA A 337 25.11 -1.67 25.76
C ALA A 337 25.34 -0.16 25.68
N ARG A 338 24.41 0.63 26.20
CA ARG A 338 24.49 2.09 26.21
C ARG A 338 25.34 2.56 27.39
N ASP A 339 26.27 3.46 27.12
CA ASP A 339 27.04 4.21 28.11
C ASP A 339 26.72 5.71 27.98
N PRO A 340 25.81 6.24 28.80
CA PRO A 340 25.43 7.66 28.77
C PRO A 340 26.53 8.62 29.23
N VAL A 341 27.58 8.14 29.93
CA VAL A 341 28.66 8.99 30.45
C VAL A 341 29.69 9.26 29.35
N ASN A 342 30.06 8.23 28.61
CA ASN A 342 31.02 8.34 27.50
C ASN A 342 30.33 8.61 26.15
N HIS A 343 29.00 8.66 26.11
CA HIS A 343 28.19 8.78 24.90
C HIS A 343 28.55 7.74 23.84
N THR A 344 28.67 6.48 24.27
CA THR A 344 28.97 5.36 23.39
C THR A 344 27.91 4.26 23.47
N ILE A 345 27.64 3.59 22.36
CA ILE A 345 26.76 2.42 22.30
C ILE A 345 27.56 1.23 21.79
N GLY A 346 27.88 0.30 22.69
CA GLY A 346 28.44 -0.99 22.33
C GLY A 346 27.36 -1.90 21.76
N ILE A 347 27.70 -2.72 20.77
CA ILE A 347 26.76 -3.67 20.17
C ILE A 347 27.40 -5.05 20.10
N THR A 348 26.74 -6.02 20.72
CA THR A 348 27.09 -7.43 20.61
C THR A 348 26.05 -8.15 19.78
N PHE A 349 26.43 -8.64 18.60
CA PHE A 349 25.55 -9.44 17.76
C PHE A 349 25.69 -10.91 18.14
N GLN A 350 24.63 -11.49 18.73
CA GLN A 350 24.57 -12.92 19.00
C GLN A 350 24.01 -13.64 17.77
N VAL A 351 24.78 -14.57 17.18
CA VAL A 351 24.44 -15.32 15.97
C VAL A 351 24.29 -16.80 16.29
N ASP A 352 23.04 -17.27 16.30
CA ASP A 352 22.66 -18.65 16.62
C ASP A 352 22.11 -19.39 15.39
N GLU A 353 22.33 -20.71 15.28
CA GLU A 353 21.68 -21.54 14.24
C GLU A 353 20.18 -21.63 14.54
N GLY A 354 19.36 -21.24 13.57
CA GLY A 354 17.94 -21.55 13.60
C GLY A 354 17.68 -23.03 13.30
N ALA A 355 16.45 -23.48 13.51
CA ALA A 355 16.04 -24.82 13.07
C ALA A 355 16.23 -24.95 11.55
N ARG A 356 16.63 -26.15 11.09
CA ARG A 356 16.64 -26.48 9.66
C ARG A 356 15.21 -26.58 9.18
N VAL A 357 14.84 -25.69 8.27
CA VAL A 357 13.51 -25.62 7.69
C VAL A 357 13.60 -25.97 6.21
N TYR A 358 12.65 -26.77 5.73
CA TYR A 358 12.48 -27.12 4.32
C TYR A 358 11.25 -26.44 3.75
N ILE A 359 11.30 -26.11 2.46
CA ILE A 359 10.17 -25.52 1.76
C ILE A 359 9.13 -26.62 1.52
N GLU A 360 7.95 -26.52 2.15
CA GLU A 360 6.88 -27.50 1.95
C GLU A 360 6.18 -27.29 0.61
N ARG A 361 5.79 -26.05 0.32
CA ARG A 361 5.20 -25.63 -0.95
C ARG A 361 5.43 -24.14 -1.18
N ILE A 362 5.30 -23.72 -2.44
CA ILE A 362 5.37 -22.33 -2.86
C ILE A 362 4.02 -21.91 -3.40
N ASP A 363 3.33 -21.05 -2.64
CA ASP A 363 2.01 -20.52 -2.95
C ASP A 363 2.16 -19.14 -3.59
N ILE A 364 1.74 -19.02 -4.86
CA ILE A 364 1.73 -17.75 -5.58
C ILE A 364 0.31 -17.20 -5.57
N GLN A 365 0.13 -15.95 -5.13
CA GLN A 365 -1.16 -15.31 -4.95
C GLN A 365 -1.23 -13.93 -5.62
N GLY A 366 -2.40 -13.60 -6.18
CA GLY A 366 -2.67 -12.31 -6.81
C GLY A 366 -2.32 -12.24 -8.30
N ASN A 367 -1.84 -13.33 -8.90
CA ASN A 367 -1.62 -13.47 -10.33
C ASN A 367 -2.93 -13.86 -11.05
N THR A 368 -3.81 -12.89 -11.27
CA THR A 368 -5.12 -13.14 -11.89
C THR A 368 -5.07 -13.36 -13.40
N GLN A 369 -4.15 -12.68 -14.10
CA GLN A 369 -3.96 -12.76 -15.54
C GLN A 369 -2.68 -13.51 -15.90
N THR A 370 -1.61 -13.28 -15.14
CA THR A 370 -0.29 -13.86 -15.31
C THR A 370 -0.31 -15.32 -14.87
N LEU A 371 0.18 -16.19 -15.74
CA LEU A 371 0.27 -17.61 -15.45
C LEU A 371 1.28 -17.86 -14.32
N ASP A 372 0.93 -18.73 -13.38
CA ASP A 372 1.78 -19.12 -12.24
C ASP A 372 3.22 -19.45 -12.67
N ARG A 373 3.38 -20.23 -13.76
CA ARG A 373 4.70 -20.62 -14.30
C ARG A 373 5.63 -19.44 -14.61
N VAL A 374 5.09 -18.28 -14.94
CA VAL A 374 5.88 -17.07 -15.27
C VAL A 374 6.56 -16.52 -14.01
N ILE A 375 5.89 -16.61 -12.86
CA ILE A 375 6.42 -16.21 -11.56
C ILE A 375 7.28 -17.34 -10.98
N ARG A 376 6.78 -18.58 -11.03
CA ARG A 376 7.44 -19.76 -10.46
C ARG A 376 8.85 -19.98 -11.01
N ARG A 377 9.05 -19.78 -12.31
CA ARG A 377 10.37 -19.94 -12.95
C ARG A 377 11.43 -18.92 -12.50
N GLU A 378 11.03 -17.82 -11.87
CA GLU A 378 11.96 -16.85 -11.28
C GLU A 378 12.42 -17.26 -9.87
N ILE A 379 11.80 -18.30 -9.30
CA ILE A 379 12.15 -18.89 -8.01
C ILE A 379 13.10 -20.07 -8.28
N ARG A 380 14.36 -19.94 -7.87
CA ARG A 380 15.40 -20.96 -8.11
C ARG A 380 15.39 -22.09 -7.08
N VAL A 381 14.69 -21.92 -5.96
CA VAL A 381 14.45 -22.96 -4.95
C VAL A 381 13.16 -23.70 -5.26
N ALA A 382 13.18 -25.01 -5.09
CA ALA A 382 12.04 -25.89 -5.31
C ALA A 382 11.38 -26.30 -3.99
N GLU A 383 10.16 -26.83 -4.10
CA GLU A 383 9.49 -27.49 -2.99
C GLU A 383 10.28 -28.74 -2.59
N GLY A 384 10.60 -28.85 -1.30
CA GLY A 384 11.52 -29.86 -0.74
C GLY A 384 12.95 -29.37 -0.53
N ASP A 385 13.36 -28.25 -1.13
CA ASP A 385 14.68 -27.68 -0.88
C ASP A 385 14.78 -27.11 0.53
N GLN A 386 16.01 -27.00 1.03
CA GLN A 386 16.29 -26.28 2.27
C GLN A 386 15.91 -24.81 2.11
N TYR A 387 15.19 -24.25 3.09
CA TYR A 387 14.82 -22.85 3.12
C TYR A 387 16.08 -21.98 2.98
N ASN A 388 16.08 -21.03 2.04
CA ASN A 388 17.22 -20.15 1.84
C ASN A 388 16.73 -18.71 1.62
N PRO A 389 16.86 -17.82 2.64
CA PRO A 389 16.34 -16.46 2.57
C PRO A 389 17.01 -15.64 1.47
N VAL A 390 18.31 -15.88 1.19
CA VAL A 390 19.04 -15.19 0.13
C VAL A 390 18.48 -15.56 -1.25
N GLN A 391 18.15 -16.82 -1.50
CA GLN A 391 17.54 -17.24 -2.77
C GLN A 391 16.11 -16.72 -2.93
N LEU A 392 15.35 -16.66 -1.84
CA LEU A 392 13.99 -16.10 -1.83
C LEU A 392 13.98 -14.58 -2.05
N ASP A 393 14.91 -13.85 -1.46
CA ASP A 393 15.05 -12.40 -1.71
C ASP A 393 15.54 -12.11 -3.14
N ASN A 394 16.46 -12.92 -3.66
CA ASN A 394 16.82 -12.87 -5.08
C ASN A 394 15.63 -13.19 -6.00
N ALA A 395 14.75 -14.11 -5.61
CA ALA A 395 13.52 -14.40 -6.35
C ALA A 395 12.56 -13.22 -6.34
N LYS A 396 12.35 -12.58 -5.18
CA LYS A 396 11.57 -11.34 -5.04
C LYS A 396 12.08 -10.25 -5.99
N SER A 397 13.40 -10.06 -6.05
CA SER A 397 14.05 -9.10 -6.96
C SER A 397 13.82 -9.45 -8.43
N ARG A 398 13.96 -10.71 -8.83
CA ARG A 398 13.67 -11.17 -10.21
C ARG A 398 12.20 -11.00 -10.58
N ILE A 399 11.28 -11.31 -9.68
CA ILE A 399 9.83 -11.15 -9.90
C ILE A 399 9.48 -9.67 -10.07
N ARG A 400 10.05 -8.77 -9.26
CA ARG A 400 9.90 -7.32 -9.43
C ARG A 400 10.47 -6.84 -10.77
N ALA A 401 11.62 -7.36 -11.17
CA ALA A 401 12.27 -7.01 -12.43
C ALA A 401 11.46 -7.40 -13.68
N LEU A 402 10.48 -8.30 -13.56
CA LEU A 402 9.54 -8.59 -14.66
C LEU A 402 8.73 -7.36 -15.07
N GLY A 403 8.44 -6.44 -14.14
CA GLY A 403 7.63 -5.24 -14.40
C GLY A 403 6.17 -5.56 -14.75
N PHE A 404 5.62 -6.66 -14.19
CA PHE A 404 4.22 -7.06 -14.35
C PHE A 404 3.37 -6.75 -13.11
N PHE A 405 4.01 -6.33 -12.02
CA PHE A 405 3.41 -6.20 -10.71
C PHE A 405 3.88 -4.90 -10.06
N LYS A 406 3.00 -4.26 -9.28
CA LYS A 406 3.35 -3.07 -8.52
C LYS A 406 4.56 -3.37 -7.62
N ALA A 407 5.65 -2.60 -7.78
CA ALA A 407 6.93 -2.92 -7.14
C ALA A 407 6.86 -3.02 -5.60
N ASN A 408 5.97 -2.24 -4.97
CA ASN A 408 5.76 -2.22 -3.52
C ASN A 408 4.89 -3.35 -2.98
N THR A 409 4.20 -4.13 -3.83
CA THR A 409 3.30 -5.20 -3.39
C THR A 409 3.92 -6.59 -3.49
N VAL A 410 4.97 -6.74 -4.29
CA VAL A 410 5.72 -8.00 -4.40
C VAL A 410 6.39 -8.31 -3.07
N SER A 411 5.88 -9.33 -2.39
CA SER A 411 6.35 -9.83 -1.10
C SER A 411 6.54 -11.34 -1.15
N VAL A 412 7.56 -11.79 -0.43
CA VAL A 412 7.83 -13.21 -0.21
C VAL A 412 7.84 -13.37 1.30
N GLU A 413 6.82 -14.02 1.81
CA GLU A 413 6.58 -14.27 3.22
C GLU A 413 6.67 -15.78 3.47
N ASP A 414 7.14 -16.17 4.64
CA ASP A 414 7.09 -17.55 5.11
C ASP A 414 6.01 -17.72 6.18
N GLU A 415 5.31 -18.85 6.11
CA GLU A 415 4.36 -19.28 7.12
C GLU A 415 4.76 -20.65 7.68
N PRO A 416 4.43 -20.94 8.96
CA PRO A 416 4.63 -22.27 9.52
C PRO A 416 3.97 -23.34 8.66
N GLY A 417 4.72 -24.37 8.31
CA GLY A 417 4.22 -25.52 7.57
C GLY A 417 3.43 -26.50 8.44
N SER A 418 3.14 -27.66 7.87
CA SER A 418 2.46 -28.76 8.54
C SER A 418 3.23 -29.32 9.75
N THR A 419 4.54 -29.12 9.78
CA THR A 419 5.49 -29.62 10.79
C THR A 419 6.52 -28.52 11.11
N SER A 420 7.18 -28.59 12.26
CA SER A 420 8.08 -27.54 12.73
C SER A 420 9.37 -27.37 11.91
N ASP A 421 9.72 -28.37 11.10
CA ASP A 421 10.85 -28.37 10.16
C ASP A 421 10.44 -27.95 8.73
N ARG A 422 9.21 -27.44 8.56
CA ARG A 422 8.66 -27.04 7.27
C ARG A 422 8.10 -25.63 7.29
N ALA A 423 8.28 -24.91 6.18
CA ALA A 423 7.67 -23.61 5.94
C ALA A 423 6.97 -23.58 4.58
N VAL A 424 5.85 -22.88 4.53
CA VAL A 424 5.16 -22.55 3.28
C VAL A 424 5.63 -21.17 2.84
N VAL A 425 6.13 -21.06 1.62
CA VAL A 425 6.55 -19.77 1.05
C VAL A 425 5.38 -19.16 0.29
N LYS A 426 4.89 -18.02 0.73
CA LYS A 426 3.85 -17.24 0.05
C LYS A 426 4.45 -16.10 -0.73
N VAL A 427 4.23 -16.13 -2.04
CA VAL A 427 4.60 -15.05 -2.96
C VAL A 427 3.33 -14.29 -3.30
N LYS A 428 3.16 -13.12 -2.70
CA LYS A 428 2.01 -12.23 -2.99
C LYS A 428 2.43 -11.18 -4.00
N VAL A 429 1.62 -11.00 -5.03
CA VAL A 429 1.82 -9.99 -6.07
C VAL A 429 0.51 -9.26 -6.34
N GLU A 430 0.58 -8.01 -6.78
CA GLU A 430 -0.56 -7.28 -7.34
C GLU A 430 -0.24 -6.88 -8.77
N GLU A 431 -1.03 -7.38 -9.73
CA GLU A 431 -0.81 -7.12 -11.15
C GLU A 431 -1.05 -5.65 -11.50
N GLU A 432 -0.19 -5.12 -12.39
CA GLU A 432 -0.33 -3.78 -12.95
C GLU A 432 -0.45 -3.81 -14.48
N ALA A 433 -0.78 -2.66 -15.06
CA ALA A 433 -0.89 -2.53 -16.51
C ALA A 433 0.48 -2.77 -17.17
N THR A 434 0.58 -3.82 -17.98
CA THR A 434 1.78 -4.23 -18.71
C THR A 434 1.83 -3.72 -20.15
N GLY A 435 0.73 -3.10 -20.60
CA GLY A 435 0.60 -2.45 -21.89
C GLY A 435 0.97 -0.98 -21.80
N GLU A 436 1.70 -0.49 -22.78
CA GLU A 436 2.15 0.90 -22.86
C GLU A 436 1.95 1.43 -24.28
N LEU A 437 1.41 2.65 -24.37
CA LEU A 437 1.30 3.41 -25.60
C LEU A 437 2.15 4.67 -25.45
N ALA A 438 3.18 4.81 -26.28
CA ALA A 438 4.12 5.91 -26.22
C ALA A 438 4.08 6.74 -27.51
N PHE A 439 4.09 8.05 -27.34
CA PHE A 439 4.19 9.04 -28.41
C PHE A 439 5.43 9.89 -28.13
N SER A 440 6.33 10.00 -29.11
CA SER A 440 7.57 10.77 -28.98
C SER A 440 7.72 11.71 -30.17
N ALA A 441 8.18 12.93 -29.90
CA ALA A 441 8.56 13.90 -30.92
C ALA A 441 9.92 14.50 -30.56
N GLY A 442 10.79 14.68 -31.55
CA GLY A 442 12.14 15.22 -31.35
C GLY A 442 12.62 15.99 -32.58
N PHE A 443 13.75 16.67 -32.43
CA PHE A 443 14.43 17.35 -33.54
C PHE A 443 15.92 17.02 -33.50
N SER A 444 16.49 16.61 -34.63
CA SER A 444 17.92 16.41 -34.81
C SER A 444 18.43 17.28 -35.96
N SER A 445 19.67 17.75 -35.88
CA SER A 445 20.28 18.53 -36.96
C SER A 445 20.51 17.72 -38.24
N GLN A 446 20.46 16.39 -38.16
CA GLN A 446 20.71 15.48 -39.29
C GLN A 446 19.40 15.05 -39.97
N ASP A 447 18.38 14.69 -39.18
CA ASP A 447 17.13 14.07 -39.64
C ASP A 447 15.90 14.96 -39.43
N ALA A 448 16.12 16.19 -38.97
CA ALA A 448 15.10 17.18 -38.62
C ALA A 448 14.07 16.61 -37.63
N PHE A 449 12.78 16.74 -37.92
CA PHE A 449 11.72 16.28 -37.03
C PHE A 449 11.64 14.75 -37.00
N LEU A 450 11.66 14.19 -35.79
CA LEU A 450 11.43 12.77 -35.50
C LEU A 450 10.07 12.65 -34.82
N PHE A 451 9.20 11.78 -35.33
CA PHE A 451 7.97 11.37 -34.69
C PHE A 451 7.95 9.85 -34.52
N SER A 452 7.60 9.36 -33.34
CA SER A 452 7.47 7.92 -33.07
C SER A 452 6.20 7.64 -32.29
N VAL A 453 5.49 6.60 -32.73
CA VAL A 453 4.36 6.01 -32.03
C VAL A 453 4.68 4.54 -31.80
N SER A 454 4.62 4.09 -30.56
CA SER A 454 4.82 2.67 -30.24
C SER A 454 3.78 2.16 -29.28
N ALA A 455 3.26 0.97 -29.57
CA ALA A 455 2.41 0.20 -28.68
C ALA A 455 3.16 -1.07 -28.27
N GLN A 456 3.33 -1.29 -26.98
CA GLN A 456 3.99 -2.47 -26.45
C GLN A 456 3.15 -3.16 -25.37
N GLN A 457 3.31 -4.48 -25.26
CA GLN A 457 2.68 -5.33 -24.27
C GLN A 457 3.73 -6.34 -23.76
N ARG A 458 4.18 -6.17 -22.51
CA ARG A 458 5.27 -6.96 -21.92
C ARG A 458 4.84 -8.33 -21.39
N ASN A 459 3.54 -8.53 -21.14
CA ASN A 459 2.98 -9.77 -20.61
C ASN A 459 1.77 -10.25 -21.43
N PHE A 460 1.97 -10.44 -22.73
CA PHE A 460 0.89 -10.81 -23.64
C PHE A 460 0.20 -12.09 -23.19
N ARG A 461 -1.11 -11.99 -22.92
CA ARG A 461 -1.98 -13.08 -22.42
C ARG A 461 -1.47 -13.73 -21.13
N GLY A 462 -0.73 -12.99 -20.30
CA GLY A 462 -0.20 -13.51 -19.04
C GLY A 462 0.95 -14.50 -19.18
N ARG A 463 1.59 -14.60 -20.34
CA ARG A 463 2.63 -15.60 -20.63
C ARG A 463 4.06 -15.08 -20.44
N GLY A 464 4.23 -13.83 -20.05
CA GLY A 464 5.52 -13.12 -20.05
C GLY A 464 6.07 -12.88 -21.45
N GLN A 465 5.22 -12.95 -22.49
CA GLN A 465 5.58 -12.71 -23.88
C GLN A 465 5.56 -11.22 -24.18
N TYR A 466 6.60 -10.74 -24.86
CA TYR A 466 6.73 -9.35 -25.27
C TYR A 466 6.23 -9.16 -26.70
N LEU A 467 5.36 -8.17 -26.89
CA LEU A 467 4.85 -7.73 -28.17
C LEU A 467 5.10 -6.23 -28.32
N SER A 468 5.58 -5.79 -29.48
CA SER A 468 5.80 -4.39 -29.77
C SER A 468 5.48 -4.08 -31.22
N ALA A 469 4.75 -2.99 -31.45
CA ALA A 469 4.57 -2.39 -32.76
C ALA A 469 5.05 -0.94 -32.67
N ARG A 470 5.96 -0.54 -33.55
CA ARG A 470 6.53 0.81 -33.60
C ARG A 470 6.44 1.35 -35.01
N ILE A 471 6.01 2.60 -35.10
CA ILE A 471 6.11 3.41 -36.31
C ILE A 471 6.98 4.60 -35.94
N GLN A 472 8.01 4.86 -36.73
CA GLN A 472 8.89 6.00 -36.59
C GLN A 472 9.02 6.68 -37.94
N THR A 473 8.95 8.01 -37.95
CA THR A 473 9.11 8.80 -39.15
C THR A 473 10.01 9.98 -38.85
N THR A 474 10.92 10.26 -39.76
CA THR A 474 11.80 11.42 -39.79
C THR A 474 11.64 12.13 -41.12
N ALA A 475 12.37 13.23 -41.35
CA ALA A 475 12.37 13.88 -42.67
C ALA A 475 12.93 12.98 -43.79
N ARG A 476 13.70 11.94 -43.47
CA ARG A 476 14.43 11.11 -44.45
C ARG A 476 14.13 9.62 -44.34
N GLN A 477 13.57 9.15 -43.24
CA GLN A 477 13.40 7.74 -42.99
C GLN A 477 12.06 7.46 -42.31
N GLN A 478 11.39 6.42 -42.77
CA GLN A 478 10.20 5.85 -42.16
C GLN A 478 10.45 4.38 -41.81
N ASP A 479 10.31 4.05 -40.54
CA ASP A 479 10.47 2.70 -40.01
C ASP A 479 9.15 2.19 -39.44
N ILE A 480 8.78 0.97 -39.82
CA ILE A 480 7.67 0.23 -39.25
C ILE A 480 8.22 -1.10 -38.76
N GLU A 481 8.06 -1.38 -37.48
CA GLU A 481 8.57 -2.60 -36.86
C GLU A 481 7.46 -3.27 -36.04
N PHE A 482 7.35 -4.59 -36.20
CA PHE A 482 6.62 -5.45 -35.29
C PHE A 482 7.58 -6.50 -34.72
N ARG A 483 7.56 -6.66 -33.39
CA ARG A 483 8.47 -7.53 -32.65
C ARG A 483 7.69 -8.39 -31.67
N PHE A 484 7.90 -9.69 -31.74
CA PHE A 484 7.43 -10.67 -30.77
C PHE A 484 8.62 -11.33 -30.09
N THR A 485 8.55 -11.59 -28.78
CA THR A 485 9.60 -12.29 -28.04
C THR A 485 9.00 -13.18 -26.95
N GLU A 486 9.34 -14.47 -26.99
CA GLU A 486 9.14 -15.45 -25.92
C GLU A 486 10.45 -15.58 -25.13
N PRO A 487 10.56 -15.00 -23.91
CA PRO A 487 11.83 -14.93 -23.17
C PRO A 487 12.30 -16.27 -22.60
N LYS A 488 11.40 -17.25 -22.41
CA LYS A 488 11.73 -18.58 -21.86
C LYS A 488 11.10 -19.66 -22.72
N PHE A 489 11.62 -19.81 -23.93
CA PHE A 489 11.11 -20.77 -24.90
C PHE A 489 11.20 -22.20 -24.35
N GLN A 490 10.07 -22.91 -24.34
CA GLN A 490 9.94 -24.25 -23.75
C GLN A 490 10.39 -24.34 -22.28
N ASP A 491 10.15 -23.28 -21.50
CA ASP A 491 10.54 -23.17 -20.09
C ASP A 491 12.06 -23.31 -19.86
N ARG A 492 12.87 -23.07 -20.91
CA ARG A 492 14.32 -23.03 -20.84
C ARG A 492 14.80 -21.59 -20.70
N ASN A 493 16.03 -21.43 -20.20
CA ASN A 493 16.69 -20.13 -20.16
C ASN A 493 17.20 -19.76 -21.57
N MET A 494 16.28 -19.54 -22.50
CA MET A 494 16.56 -19.17 -23.90
C MET A 494 15.38 -18.36 -24.42
N ALA A 495 15.66 -17.19 -24.99
CA ALA A 495 14.62 -16.39 -25.63
C ALA A 495 14.54 -16.69 -27.14
N LEU A 496 13.34 -16.69 -27.67
CA LEU A 496 13.05 -16.75 -29.10
C LEU A 496 12.29 -15.49 -29.48
N GLY A 497 12.67 -14.83 -30.56
CA GLY A 497 11.97 -13.66 -31.08
C GLY A 497 11.77 -13.72 -32.58
N PHE A 498 10.79 -12.94 -33.02
CA PHE A 498 10.40 -12.80 -34.40
C PHE A 498 10.15 -11.32 -34.67
N ASP A 499 10.74 -10.81 -35.74
CA ASP A 499 10.70 -9.41 -36.11
C ASP A 499 10.18 -9.29 -37.55
N LEU A 500 9.29 -8.33 -37.78
CA LEU A 500 8.87 -7.87 -39.11
C LEU A 500 9.26 -6.41 -39.19
N PHE A 501 9.96 -6.02 -40.25
CA PHE A 501 10.42 -4.65 -40.39
C PHE A 501 10.24 -4.15 -41.82
N LEU A 502 9.92 -2.87 -41.93
CA LEU A 502 9.91 -2.11 -43.16
C LEU A 502 10.63 -0.79 -42.89
N THR A 503 11.62 -0.48 -43.70
CA THR A 503 12.37 0.78 -43.65
C THR A 503 12.36 1.40 -45.03
N GLN A 504 11.86 2.62 -45.12
CA GLN A 504 11.95 3.46 -46.31
C GLN A 504 12.90 4.61 -46.00
N SER A 505 13.90 4.80 -46.85
CA SER A 505 14.91 5.84 -46.71
C SER A 505 14.97 6.66 -47.98
N ASP A 506 14.77 7.98 -47.86
CA ASP A 506 14.92 8.96 -48.92
C ASP A 506 16.15 9.83 -48.62
N TYR A 507 17.20 9.59 -49.39
CA TYR A 507 18.47 10.31 -49.33
C TYR A 507 18.81 10.96 -50.67
N TYR A 508 17.84 11.23 -51.54
CA TYR A 508 18.10 11.85 -52.85
C TYR A 508 18.92 13.14 -52.72
N ASP A 509 18.53 14.03 -51.81
CA ASP A 509 19.15 15.36 -51.66
C ASP A 509 20.59 15.32 -51.11
N ILE A 510 21.03 14.21 -50.50
CA ILE A 510 22.35 14.11 -49.83
C ILE A 510 23.28 13.03 -50.42
N ALA A 511 22.72 12.02 -51.05
CA ALA A 511 23.45 10.85 -51.53
C ALA A 511 22.90 10.28 -52.85
N GLY A 512 21.82 10.84 -53.41
CA GLY A 512 21.28 10.46 -54.71
C GLY A 512 20.61 9.08 -54.75
N PHE A 513 20.09 8.58 -53.63
CA PHE A 513 19.40 7.29 -53.60
C PHE A 513 18.18 7.27 -52.68
N GLU A 514 17.27 6.36 -53.00
CA GLU A 514 16.15 5.94 -52.18
C GLU A 514 16.24 4.42 -51.99
N ASN A 515 15.93 3.94 -50.80
CA ASN A 515 15.93 2.51 -50.50
C ASN A 515 14.65 2.12 -49.76
N SER A 516 14.04 1.02 -50.19
CA SER A 516 12.94 0.38 -49.48
C SER A 516 13.33 -1.04 -49.08
N ILE A 517 13.44 -1.28 -47.78
CA ILE A 517 13.75 -2.59 -47.19
C ILE A 517 12.49 -3.15 -46.56
N VAL A 518 12.12 -4.37 -46.91
CA VAL A 518 11.10 -5.16 -46.20
C VAL A 518 11.69 -6.49 -45.80
N GLY A 519 11.53 -6.89 -44.55
CA GLY A 519 12.15 -8.12 -44.08
C GLY A 519 11.48 -8.76 -42.89
N VAL A 520 11.89 -10.01 -42.68
CA VAL A 520 11.51 -10.84 -41.54
C VAL A 520 12.76 -11.37 -40.86
N GLY A 521 12.77 -11.35 -39.54
CA GLY A 521 13.89 -11.76 -38.70
C GLY A 521 13.46 -12.82 -37.70
N GLY A 522 14.29 -13.84 -37.52
CA GLY A 522 14.22 -14.77 -36.40
C GLY A 522 15.44 -14.56 -35.49
N ARG A 523 15.22 -14.52 -34.17
CA ARG A 523 16.29 -14.28 -33.19
C ARG A 523 16.20 -15.28 -32.04
N MET A 524 17.36 -15.77 -31.60
CA MET A 524 17.50 -16.64 -30.45
C MET A 524 18.55 -16.05 -29.51
N LEU A 525 18.26 -16.00 -28.22
CA LEU A 525 19.17 -15.44 -27.22
C LEU A 525 19.43 -16.48 -26.13
N PHE A 526 20.70 -16.77 -25.89
CA PHE A 526 21.15 -17.70 -24.88
C PHE A 526 22.01 -16.96 -23.83
N PRO A 527 21.58 -16.90 -22.57
CA PRO A 527 22.44 -16.49 -21.47
C PRO A 527 23.50 -17.58 -21.23
N LEU A 528 24.77 -17.21 -21.32
CA LEU A 528 25.92 -18.07 -21.02
C LEU A 528 26.28 -18.00 -19.53
N SER A 529 26.07 -16.84 -18.92
CA SER A 529 26.20 -16.59 -17.48
C SER A 529 25.18 -15.51 -17.05
N ASP A 530 25.20 -15.07 -15.79
CA ASP A 530 24.36 -13.94 -15.36
C ASP A 530 24.78 -12.61 -16.04
N LEU A 531 25.94 -12.57 -16.71
CA LEU A 531 26.55 -11.38 -17.29
C LEU A 531 26.93 -11.50 -18.78
N ASP A 532 26.87 -12.71 -19.34
CA ASP A 532 27.27 -13.00 -20.71
C ASP A 532 26.10 -13.63 -21.48
N GLN A 533 25.91 -13.23 -22.73
CA GLN A 533 24.87 -13.77 -23.59
C GLN A 533 25.33 -13.87 -25.05
N ILE A 534 24.84 -14.89 -25.75
CA ILE A 534 25.00 -15.04 -27.19
C ILE A 534 23.63 -14.98 -27.88
N GLY A 535 23.49 -14.04 -28.81
CA GLY A 535 22.36 -13.91 -29.71
C GLY A 535 22.69 -14.51 -31.07
N LEU A 536 21.81 -15.32 -31.63
CA LEU A 536 21.82 -15.75 -33.02
C LEU A 536 20.65 -15.07 -33.73
N ARG A 537 20.86 -14.62 -34.96
CA ARG A 537 19.81 -14.01 -35.77
C ARG A 537 19.87 -14.49 -37.21
N TYR A 538 18.70 -14.63 -37.81
CA TYR A 538 18.55 -14.94 -39.22
C TYR A 538 17.57 -13.93 -39.82
N ASN A 539 17.99 -13.22 -40.87
CA ASN A 539 17.16 -12.25 -41.56
C ASN A 539 16.96 -12.65 -43.02
N LEU A 540 15.72 -12.54 -43.48
CA LEU A 540 15.36 -12.59 -44.89
C LEU A 540 14.74 -11.23 -45.25
N ARG A 541 15.42 -10.45 -46.08
CA ARG A 541 14.97 -9.10 -46.47
C ARG A 541 15.03 -8.90 -47.98
N SER A 542 14.09 -8.13 -48.50
CA SER A 542 14.09 -7.62 -49.86
C SER A 542 14.45 -6.13 -49.80
N ASP A 543 15.53 -5.77 -50.47
CA ASP A 543 16.03 -4.41 -50.60
C ASP A 543 15.69 -3.93 -52.04
N ASP A 544 15.00 -2.79 -52.19
CA ASP A 544 14.78 -2.13 -53.50
C ASP A 544 15.50 -0.78 -53.49
N LEU A 545 16.68 -0.75 -54.13
CA LEU A 545 17.51 0.46 -54.20
C LEU A 545 17.27 1.20 -55.52
N ARG A 546 16.91 2.47 -55.42
CA ARG A 546 16.74 3.38 -56.55
C ARG A 546 17.77 4.48 -56.48
N LEU A 547 18.42 4.72 -57.60
CA LEU A 547 19.40 5.78 -57.75
C LEU A 547 18.77 6.91 -58.56
N GLU A 548 19.11 8.16 -58.23
CA GLU A 548 18.70 9.31 -59.02
C GLU A 548 19.27 9.14 -60.43
N ASN A 549 18.53 9.45 -61.49
CA ASN A 549 19.09 9.42 -62.85
C ASN A 549 18.85 10.77 -63.51
N SER A 550 19.63 11.77 -63.08
CA SER A 550 19.55 13.14 -63.59
C SER A 550 20.94 13.63 -64.00
N ALA A 551 21.04 14.13 -65.23
CA ALA A 551 22.26 14.74 -65.78
C ALA A 551 22.68 16.02 -65.02
N THR A 552 21.81 16.56 -64.16
CA THR A 552 22.07 17.72 -63.31
C THR A 552 22.20 17.38 -61.83
N SER A 553 22.11 16.11 -61.44
CA SER A 553 22.36 15.72 -60.04
C SER A 553 23.82 15.99 -59.70
N PRO A 554 24.12 16.66 -58.56
CA PRO A 554 25.50 16.77 -58.08
C PRO A 554 26.08 15.40 -57.68
N TYR A 555 25.22 14.38 -57.56
CA TYR A 555 25.57 13.00 -57.26
C TYR A 555 25.69 12.22 -58.58
N TYR A 556 26.91 11.82 -58.96
CA TYR A 556 27.14 10.97 -60.13
C TYR A 556 26.60 9.55 -59.90
N THR A 557 25.32 9.36 -60.21
CA THR A 557 24.54 8.12 -60.10
C THR A 557 24.34 7.44 -61.46
N ASP A 558 25.02 7.92 -62.49
CA ASP A 558 25.01 7.35 -63.84
C ASP A 558 25.81 6.04 -63.89
N CYS A 559 25.09 4.92 -63.81
CA CYS A 559 25.64 3.57 -63.91
C CYS A 559 26.19 3.19 -65.30
N THR A 560 26.24 4.12 -66.26
CA THR A 560 26.79 3.89 -67.60
C THR A 560 28.28 4.21 -67.73
N THR A 561 28.91 4.87 -66.75
CA THR A 561 30.33 5.26 -66.81
C THR A 561 31.26 4.25 -66.12
N THR A 562 32.28 3.76 -66.86
CA THR A 562 33.24 2.71 -66.46
C THR A 562 34.33 3.18 -65.48
N ALA A 563 34.01 4.10 -64.57
CA ALA A 563 34.94 4.52 -63.52
C ALA A 563 34.98 3.48 -62.39
N PHE A 564 36.19 2.98 -62.10
CA PHE A 564 36.50 1.90 -61.15
C PHE A 564 35.97 2.07 -59.70
N PHE A 565 35.45 3.24 -59.33
CA PHE A 565 35.12 3.58 -57.93
C PHE A 565 33.66 3.32 -57.50
N ARG A 566 32.76 2.81 -58.35
CA ARG A 566 31.30 2.76 -58.03
C ARG A 566 30.50 1.54 -58.50
N SER A 567 31.13 0.39 -58.77
CA SER A 567 30.38 -0.81 -59.22
C SER A 567 29.38 -1.34 -58.19
N SER A 568 29.65 -1.20 -56.89
CA SER A 568 28.87 -1.87 -55.83
C SER A 568 27.44 -1.35 -55.65
N LEU A 569 27.17 -0.04 -55.81
CA LEU A 569 25.80 0.51 -55.70
C LEU A 569 24.99 0.27 -56.97
N CYS A 570 25.62 0.36 -58.14
CA CYS A 570 24.99 0.02 -59.41
C CYS A 570 24.70 -1.49 -59.52
N GLU A 571 25.54 -2.35 -58.94
CA GLU A 571 25.29 -3.79 -58.81
C GLU A 571 24.10 -4.10 -57.88
N GLN A 572 23.81 -3.21 -56.92
CA GLN A 572 22.70 -3.33 -55.96
C GLN A 572 21.43 -2.62 -56.42
N GLN A 573 21.45 -1.94 -57.56
CA GLN A 573 20.27 -1.22 -58.08
C GLN A 573 19.13 -2.19 -58.41
N GLY A 574 17.92 -1.84 -57.96
CA GLY A 574 16.72 -2.66 -58.11
C GLY A 574 16.47 -3.58 -56.92
N SER A 575 15.60 -4.57 -57.13
CA SER A 575 15.17 -5.47 -56.05
C SER A 575 16.15 -6.63 -55.87
N GLN A 576 16.74 -6.73 -54.68
CA GLN A 576 17.58 -7.84 -54.24
C GLN A 576 16.97 -8.53 -53.02
N LEU A 577 16.94 -9.86 -53.05
CA LEU A 577 16.57 -10.68 -51.89
C LEU A 577 17.84 -11.16 -51.17
N THR A 578 17.99 -10.79 -49.91
CA THR A 578 19.15 -11.11 -49.07
C THR A 578 18.72 -12.03 -47.92
N SER A 579 19.42 -13.16 -47.78
CA SER A 579 19.35 -14.03 -46.62
C SER A 579 20.67 -13.91 -45.86
N SER A 580 20.60 -13.65 -44.55
CA SER A 580 21.78 -13.44 -43.71
C SER A 580 21.63 -14.18 -42.38
N PHE A 581 22.75 -14.68 -41.87
CA PHE A 581 22.84 -15.32 -40.57
C PHE A 581 23.91 -14.62 -39.76
N GLY A 582 23.50 -14.01 -38.67
CA GLY A 582 24.36 -13.25 -37.79
C GLY A 582 24.40 -13.83 -36.38
N TYR A 583 25.42 -13.41 -35.63
CA TYR A 583 25.51 -13.64 -34.20
C TYR A 583 26.00 -12.39 -33.48
N THR A 584 25.70 -12.30 -32.19
CA THR A 584 26.19 -11.27 -31.28
C THR A 584 26.57 -11.92 -29.97
N LEU A 585 27.82 -11.76 -29.55
CA LEU A 585 28.28 -12.08 -28.21
C LEU A 585 28.34 -10.78 -27.40
N THR A 586 27.59 -10.72 -26.31
CA THR A 586 27.60 -9.60 -25.37
C THR A 586 28.19 -10.06 -24.05
N MET A 587 29.19 -9.32 -23.56
CA MET A 587 29.81 -9.53 -22.25
C MET A 587 29.72 -8.24 -21.45
N ASN A 588 28.94 -8.24 -20.37
CA ASN A 588 28.77 -7.07 -19.52
C ASN A 588 29.52 -7.26 -18.18
N ARG A 589 30.41 -6.34 -17.84
CA ARG A 589 31.13 -6.29 -16.55
C ARG A 589 30.96 -4.94 -15.87
N ALA A 590 29.98 -4.15 -16.31
CA ALA A 590 29.64 -2.88 -15.68
C ALA A 590 29.06 -3.11 -14.28
N ASN A 591 29.35 -2.19 -13.36
CA ASN A 591 28.86 -2.27 -11.99
C ASN A 591 27.40 -1.83 -11.82
N ASP A 592 26.84 -1.12 -12.80
CA ASP A 592 25.44 -0.70 -12.83
C ASP A 592 24.97 -0.65 -14.30
N TYR A 593 23.78 -1.18 -14.59
CA TYR A 593 23.26 -1.30 -15.95
C TYR A 593 22.71 0.02 -16.51
N ILE A 594 22.28 0.94 -15.65
CA ILE A 594 21.63 2.20 -16.03
C ILE A 594 22.65 3.35 -16.01
N ASN A 595 23.48 3.42 -14.97
CA ASN A 595 24.49 4.46 -14.76
C ASN A 595 25.87 3.85 -14.43
N PRO A 596 26.53 3.19 -15.40
CA PRO A 596 27.81 2.54 -15.17
C PRO A 596 28.89 3.56 -14.75
N THR A 597 29.58 3.27 -13.64
CA THR A 597 30.69 4.10 -13.13
C THR A 597 32.03 3.37 -13.15
N ARG A 598 32.01 2.03 -13.29
CA ARG A 598 33.18 1.14 -13.40
C ARG A 598 32.84 -0.09 -14.24
N GLY A 599 33.84 -0.70 -14.87
CA GLY A 599 33.68 -1.91 -15.69
C GLY A 599 33.63 -1.62 -17.19
N TYR A 600 33.16 -2.58 -17.98
CA TYR A 600 33.06 -2.47 -19.43
C TYR A 600 31.92 -3.32 -19.99
N GLU A 601 31.44 -2.97 -21.18
CA GLU A 601 30.56 -3.80 -22.00
C GLU A 601 31.26 -4.07 -23.34
N LEU A 602 31.34 -5.33 -23.74
CA LEU A 602 31.87 -5.74 -25.04
C LEU A 602 30.77 -6.39 -25.86
N ASN A 603 30.57 -5.90 -27.07
CA ASN A 603 29.66 -6.47 -28.06
C ASN A 603 30.46 -6.88 -29.30
N PHE A 604 30.45 -8.17 -29.62
CA PHE A 604 31.05 -8.71 -30.84
C PHE A 604 29.95 -9.27 -31.74
N SER A 605 29.73 -8.65 -32.89
CA SER A 605 28.65 -9.00 -33.80
C SER A 605 29.11 -9.15 -35.25
N GLN A 606 28.50 -10.10 -35.96
CA GLN A 606 28.62 -10.30 -37.40
C GLN A 606 27.23 -10.58 -37.99
N ASP A 607 26.97 -10.13 -39.21
CA ASP A 607 25.76 -10.37 -40.00
C ASP A 607 26.06 -11.07 -41.32
#